data_AF-A0A818JS31-F1
#
_entry.id   AF-A0A818JS31-F1
#
_cell.length_a   1.000
_cell.length_b   1.000
_cell.length_c   1.000
_cell.angle_alpha   90.00
_cell.angle_beta   90.00
_cell.angle_gamma   90.00
#
_symmetry.space_group_name_H-M   'P 1'
#
loop_
_entity.id
_entity.type
_entity.pdbx_description
1 polymer ?
#
loop_
_entity_poly.entity_id
_entity_poly.type
_entity_poly.pdbx_seq_one_letter_code
_entity_poly.pdbx_strand_id
1 'polypeptide(L)'
;MIFSSVDIGDYISPLAFGMAVDKVADVRHAAIKALSGCYSKFNSENAEVQTEIFLDDCHRVFASSQDWKLRQVYINLCESIYKLHVDTPDQYALRFLGRLLLLKEDPVVNARLSLGTFIYQNLVNNGKHENSLFLFLLNKFNLLEFYIGLSDDWRSQIDECLQILLVDRDRDVRASVGGVYQPRGTSLSSENLNDDSDSSIQNNTITLGDEQQN
;
A
#
# COMPACT_ATOMS: atom_id res chain seq x y z
N MET A 1 13.86 -8.25 -22.39
CA MET A 1 14.92 -7.25 -22.61
C MET A 1 16.12 -7.97 -23.23
N ILE A 2 16.68 -7.43 -24.33
CA ILE A 2 17.76 -8.10 -25.11
C ILE A 2 19.14 -7.94 -24.45
N PHE A 3 19.32 -6.91 -23.61
CA PHE A 3 20.55 -6.62 -22.90
C PHE A 3 20.80 -7.59 -21.72
N SER A 4 22.07 -7.75 -21.34
CA SER A 4 22.45 -8.52 -20.14
C SER A 4 22.08 -7.77 -18.87
N SER A 5 21.92 -8.47 -17.75
CA SER A 5 21.77 -7.85 -16.41
C SER A 5 22.89 -6.87 -16.08
N VAL A 6 24.13 -7.14 -16.48
CA VAL A 6 25.26 -6.22 -16.30
C VAL A 6 25.03 -4.92 -17.07
N ASP A 7 24.73 -4.98 -18.36
CA ASP A 7 24.49 -3.78 -19.18
C ASP A 7 23.30 -2.97 -18.66
N ILE A 8 22.26 -3.65 -18.20
CA ILE A 8 21.09 -2.99 -17.62
C ILE A 8 21.47 -2.31 -16.31
N GLY A 9 22.26 -2.96 -15.46
CA GLY A 9 22.78 -2.39 -14.21
C GLY A 9 23.66 -1.16 -14.44
N ASP A 10 24.52 -1.20 -15.45
CA ASP A 10 25.52 -0.16 -15.70
C ASP A 10 24.94 1.06 -16.44
N TYR A 11 23.98 0.85 -17.35
CA TYR A 11 23.52 1.91 -18.25
C TYR A 11 22.04 2.26 -18.11
N ILE A 12 21.16 1.28 -17.92
CA ILE A 12 19.70 1.50 -17.96
C ILE A 12 19.16 1.85 -16.58
N SER A 13 19.56 1.10 -15.56
CA SER A 13 19.14 1.31 -14.17
C SER A 13 19.47 2.73 -13.70
N PRO A 14 20.71 3.26 -13.86
CA PRO A 14 21.05 4.60 -13.39
C PRO A 14 20.25 5.71 -14.09
N LEU A 15 19.97 5.54 -15.39
CA LEU A 15 19.12 6.46 -16.14
C LEU A 15 17.68 6.45 -15.61
N ALA A 16 17.13 5.25 -15.37
CA ALA A 16 15.78 5.10 -14.82
C ALA A 16 15.68 5.69 -13.40
N PHE A 17 16.71 5.52 -12.56
CA PHE A 17 16.80 6.20 -11.25
C PHE A 17 16.80 7.73 -11.40
N GLY A 18 17.53 8.27 -12.39
CA GLY A 18 17.53 9.71 -12.70
C GLY A 18 16.15 10.22 -13.11
N MET A 19 15.38 9.44 -13.87
CA MET A 19 14.01 9.79 -14.25
C MET A 19 13.01 9.64 -13.08
N ALA A 20 13.28 8.72 -12.15
CA ALA A 20 12.41 8.48 -10.99
C ALA A 20 12.43 9.64 -9.98
N VAL A 21 13.42 10.54 -10.04
CA VAL A 21 13.48 11.77 -9.23
C VAL A 21 12.97 13.01 -9.98
N ASP A 22 12.40 12.85 -11.18
CA ASP A 22 11.90 13.96 -11.99
C ASP A 22 10.73 14.69 -11.29
N LYS A 23 10.58 15.99 -11.56
CA LYS A 23 9.49 16.81 -11.00
C LYS A 23 8.12 16.41 -11.56
N VAL A 24 8.06 15.93 -12.80
CA VAL A 24 6.85 15.51 -13.49
C VAL A 24 6.44 14.10 -13.04
N ALA A 25 5.22 13.97 -12.52
CA ALA A 25 4.73 12.70 -11.98
C ALA A 25 4.71 11.58 -13.03
N ASP A 26 4.29 11.87 -14.26
CA ASP A 26 4.22 10.87 -15.32
C ASP A 26 5.59 10.33 -15.73
N VAL A 27 6.63 11.18 -15.68
CA VAL A 27 8.02 10.74 -15.91
C VAL A 27 8.44 9.76 -14.80
N ARG A 28 8.12 10.08 -13.53
CA ARG A 28 8.39 9.16 -12.42
C ARG A 28 7.63 7.84 -12.57
N HIS A 29 6.36 7.86 -12.99
CA HIS A 29 5.59 6.64 -13.22
C HIS A 29 6.17 5.77 -14.34
N ALA A 30 6.64 6.39 -15.44
CA ALA A 30 7.33 5.67 -16.50
C ALA A 30 8.66 5.07 -16.01
N ALA A 31 9.41 5.83 -15.21
CA ALA A 31 10.68 5.39 -14.62
C ALA A 31 10.50 4.20 -13.66
N ILE A 32 9.47 4.23 -12.81
CA ILE A 32 9.13 3.11 -11.91
C ILE A 32 8.90 1.82 -12.69
N LYS A 33 8.14 1.87 -13.79
CA LYS A 33 7.93 0.70 -14.65
C LYS A 33 9.23 0.18 -15.24
N ALA A 34 10.13 1.08 -15.67
CA ALA A 34 11.44 0.70 -16.18
C ALA A 34 12.31 0.04 -15.08
N LEU A 35 12.35 0.61 -13.87
CA LEU A 35 13.08 0.06 -12.73
C LEU A 35 12.55 -1.32 -12.33
N SER A 36 11.22 -1.53 -12.27
CA SER A 36 10.64 -2.85 -12.01
C SER A 36 11.02 -3.86 -13.10
N GLY A 37 11.10 -3.42 -14.36
CA GLY A 37 11.59 -4.26 -15.46
C GLY A 37 13.08 -4.60 -15.34
N CYS A 38 13.91 -3.68 -14.85
CA CYS A 38 15.32 -3.94 -14.55
C CYS A 38 15.46 -5.00 -13.45
N TYR A 39 14.75 -4.80 -12.34
CA TYR A 39 14.73 -5.76 -11.24
C TYR A 39 14.25 -7.16 -11.67
N SER A 40 13.16 -7.23 -12.44
CA SER A 40 12.65 -8.49 -13.00
C SER A 40 13.71 -9.21 -13.83
N LYS A 41 14.49 -8.48 -14.62
CA LYS A 41 15.60 -9.03 -15.41
C LYS A 41 16.73 -9.54 -14.53
N PHE A 42 17.15 -8.77 -13.52
CA PHE A 42 18.19 -9.20 -12.57
C PHE A 42 17.79 -10.49 -11.86
N ASN A 43 16.54 -10.55 -11.38
CA ASN A 43 16.02 -11.73 -10.73
C ASN A 43 15.93 -12.94 -11.69
N SER A 44 15.47 -12.75 -12.93
CA SER A 44 15.39 -13.84 -13.92
C SER A 44 16.74 -14.44 -14.32
N GLU A 45 17.82 -13.66 -14.23
CA GLU A 45 19.19 -14.09 -14.52
C GLU A 45 19.97 -14.49 -13.27
N ASN A 46 19.34 -14.49 -12.09
CA ASN A 46 20.00 -14.68 -10.79
C ASN A 46 21.24 -13.76 -10.62
N ALA A 47 21.13 -12.53 -11.10
CA ALA A 47 22.20 -11.54 -11.10
C ALA A 47 22.30 -10.85 -9.73
N GLU A 48 22.74 -11.60 -8.71
CA GLU A 48 22.64 -11.16 -7.31
C GLU A 48 23.40 -9.86 -7.02
N VAL A 49 24.56 -9.65 -7.66
CA VAL A 49 25.33 -8.40 -7.51
C VAL A 49 24.52 -7.19 -7.99
N GLN A 50 23.88 -7.29 -9.15
CA GLN A 50 23.04 -6.23 -9.72
C GLN A 50 21.78 -6.01 -8.88
N THR A 51 21.19 -7.10 -8.38
CA THR A 51 20.04 -7.04 -7.46
C THR A 51 20.39 -6.28 -6.19
N GLU A 52 21.51 -6.61 -5.52
CA GLU A 52 21.92 -5.93 -4.29
C GLU A 52 22.23 -4.45 -4.53
N ILE A 53 22.97 -4.11 -5.60
CA ILE A 53 23.24 -2.72 -5.96
C ILE A 53 21.93 -1.95 -6.21
N PHE A 54 20.98 -2.57 -6.92
CA PHE A 54 19.68 -1.96 -7.19
C PHE A 54 18.88 -1.71 -5.89
N LEU A 55 18.90 -2.66 -4.94
CA LEU A 55 18.21 -2.52 -3.66
C LEU A 55 18.85 -1.43 -2.81
N ASP A 56 20.17 -1.37 -2.73
CA ASP A 56 20.90 -0.32 -2.02
C ASP A 56 20.59 1.07 -2.60
N ASP A 57 20.53 1.19 -3.93
CA ASP A 57 20.14 2.43 -4.59
C ASP A 57 18.67 2.80 -4.32
N CYS A 58 17.75 1.83 -4.31
CA CYS A 58 16.35 2.07 -3.91
C CYS A 58 16.25 2.61 -2.49
N HIS A 59 16.98 2.01 -1.55
CA HIS A 59 16.97 2.44 -0.16
C HIS A 59 17.56 3.83 -0.01
N ARG A 60 18.73 4.08 -0.61
CA ARG A 60 19.46 5.34 -0.53
C ARG A 60 18.72 6.49 -1.21
N VAL A 61 18.19 6.28 -2.41
CA VAL A 61 17.59 7.34 -3.23
C VAL A 61 16.13 7.60 -2.84
N PHE A 62 15.37 6.56 -2.52
CA PHE A 62 13.93 6.67 -2.30
C PHE A 62 13.54 6.49 -0.84
N ALA A 63 13.80 5.33 -0.23
CA ALA A 63 13.24 4.98 1.08
C ALA A 63 13.75 5.89 2.21
N SER A 64 15.03 6.22 2.21
CA SER A 64 15.67 7.09 3.22
C SER A 64 15.72 8.57 2.81
N SER A 65 15.06 8.95 1.71
CA SER A 65 15.08 10.32 1.23
C SER A 65 14.38 11.27 2.20
N GLN A 66 14.87 12.50 2.32
CA GLN A 66 14.17 13.56 3.05
C GLN A 66 12.95 14.09 2.28
N ASP A 67 12.94 13.96 0.95
CA ASP A 67 11.77 14.31 0.14
C ASP A 67 10.72 13.19 0.22
N TRP A 68 9.58 13.50 0.81
CA TRP A 68 8.46 12.56 0.96
C TRP A 68 7.92 12.04 -0.38
N LYS A 69 8.07 12.81 -1.47
CA LYS A 69 7.67 12.36 -2.81
C LYS A 69 8.54 11.19 -3.28
N LEU A 70 9.82 11.19 -2.91
CA LEU A 70 10.73 10.08 -3.23
C LEU A 70 10.44 8.85 -2.36
N ARG A 71 10.02 9.04 -1.10
CA ARG A 71 9.51 7.93 -0.29
C ARG A 71 8.22 7.33 -0.86
N GLN A 72 7.34 8.14 -1.46
CA GLN A 72 6.21 7.62 -2.24
C GLN A 72 6.65 6.87 -3.50
N VAL A 73 7.69 7.34 -4.20
CA VAL A 73 8.27 6.60 -5.34
C VAL A 73 8.74 5.21 -4.89
N TYR A 74 9.34 5.08 -3.70
CA TYR A 74 9.68 3.78 -3.13
C TYR A 74 8.46 2.87 -2.99
N ILE A 75 7.37 3.37 -2.37
CA ILE A 75 6.12 2.60 -2.20
C ILE A 75 5.58 2.13 -3.56
N ASN A 76 5.52 3.03 -4.53
CA ASN A 76 5.02 2.73 -5.88
C ASN A 76 5.92 1.74 -6.62
N LEU A 77 7.24 1.80 -6.41
CA LEU A 77 8.19 0.84 -6.96
C LEU A 77 8.01 -0.55 -6.36
N CYS A 78 7.88 -0.64 -5.03
CA CYS A 78 7.53 -1.87 -4.32
C CYS A 78 6.23 -2.47 -4.87
N GLU A 79 5.18 -1.65 -5.02
CA GLU A 79 3.92 -2.10 -5.61
C GLU A 79 4.08 -2.60 -7.05
N SER A 80 4.84 -1.87 -7.86
CA SER A 80 5.09 -2.25 -9.26
C SER A 80 5.85 -3.58 -9.34
N ILE A 81 6.84 -3.82 -8.49
CA ILE A 81 7.60 -5.08 -8.42
C ILE A 81 6.70 -6.21 -7.89
N TYR A 82 5.92 -5.95 -6.84
CA TYR A 82 4.98 -6.91 -6.27
C TYR A 82 4.03 -7.49 -7.34
N LYS A 83 3.48 -6.62 -8.19
CA LYS A 83 2.57 -7.00 -9.28
C LYS A 83 3.23 -7.82 -10.39
N LEU A 84 4.56 -7.83 -10.48
CA LEU A 84 5.29 -8.66 -11.45
C LEU A 84 5.43 -10.12 -10.99
N HIS A 85 5.19 -10.42 -9.71
CA HIS A 85 5.29 -11.78 -9.15
C HIS A 85 6.63 -12.47 -9.47
N VAL A 86 7.73 -11.70 -9.40
CA VAL A 86 9.07 -12.18 -9.73
C VAL A 86 9.74 -12.89 -8.55
N ASP A 87 9.41 -12.51 -7.32
CA ASP A 87 9.96 -13.08 -6.09
C ASP A 87 8.97 -14.03 -5.42
N THR A 88 9.47 -14.97 -4.62
CA THR A 88 8.64 -15.64 -3.61
C THR A 88 8.25 -14.65 -2.50
N PRO A 89 7.20 -14.93 -1.71
CA PRO A 89 6.76 -14.00 -0.67
C PRO A 89 7.85 -13.61 0.32
N ASP A 90 8.63 -14.58 0.82
CA ASP A 90 9.72 -14.30 1.76
C ASP A 90 10.89 -13.54 1.14
N GLN A 91 11.22 -13.80 -0.14
CA GLN A 91 12.25 -13.05 -0.86
C GLN A 91 11.86 -11.58 -1.02
N TYR A 92 10.62 -11.33 -1.44
CA TYR A 92 10.09 -9.97 -1.53
C TYR A 92 10.10 -9.29 -0.16
N ALA A 93 9.70 -10.02 0.88
CA ALA A 93 9.64 -9.47 2.23
C ALA A 93 11.02 -9.04 2.74
N LEU A 94 12.02 -9.90 2.53
CA LEU A 94 13.42 -9.62 2.88
C LEU A 94 13.97 -8.41 2.13
N ARG A 95 13.70 -8.31 0.82
CA ARG A 95 14.28 -7.28 -0.06
C ARG A 95 13.61 -5.91 0.07
N PHE A 96 12.29 -5.86 0.25
CA PHE A 96 11.53 -4.61 0.17
C PHE A 96 10.70 -4.28 1.41
N LEU A 97 10.04 -5.30 1.98
CA LEU A 97 8.99 -5.07 2.99
C LEU A 97 9.55 -4.46 4.26
N GLY A 98 10.73 -4.89 4.71
CA GLY A 98 11.37 -4.35 5.92
C GLY A 98 11.48 -2.82 5.90
N ARG A 99 11.97 -2.22 4.80
CA ARG A 99 12.05 -0.75 4.68
C ARG A 99 10.69 -0.11 4.42
N LEU A 100 9.79 -0.81 3.73
CA LEU A 100 8.47 -0.31 3.41
C LEU A 100 7.62 -0.12 4.67
N LEU A 101 7.65 -1.09 5.60
CA LEU A 101 6.87 -1.04 6.85
C LEU A 101 7.34 0.07 7.80
N LEU A 102 8.59 0.52 7.72
CA LEU A 102 9.08 1.66 8.51
C LEU A 102 8.36 2.97 8.16
N LEU A 103 7.77 3.08 6.96
CA LEU A 103 7.01 4.27 6.55
C LEU A 103 5.69 4.43 7.33
N LYS A 104 5.31 3.48 8.19
CA LYS A 104 4.17 3.62 9.11
C LYS A 104 4.32 4.79 10.08
N GLU A 105 5.56 5.19 10.36
CA GLU A 105 5.90 6.31 11.25
C GLU A 105 6.30 7.58 10.47
N ASP A 106 6.13 7.61 9.15
CA ASP A 106 6.55 8.75 8.33
C ASP A 106 5.88 10.04 8.81
N PRO A 107 6.61 11.17 8.97
CA PRO A 107 6.00 12.42 9.39
C PRO A 107 4.95 12.95 8.41
N VAL A 108 5.02 12.55 7.13
CA VAL A 108 4.13 13.04 6.07
C VAL A 108 2.95 12.09 5.86
N VAL A 109 1.74 12.63 6.04
CA VAL A 109 0.46 11.93 5.86
C VAL A 109 0.38 11.21 4.52
N ASN A 110 0.78 11.87 3.43
CA ASN A 110 0.71 11.30 2.09
C ASN A 110 1.55 10.02 1.92
N ALA A 111 2.69 9.92 2.61
CA ALA A 111 3.51 8.71 2.57
C ALA A 111 2.83 7.57 3.35
N ARG A 112 2.31 7.86 4.55
CA ARG A 112 1.55 6.89 5.35
C ARG A 112 0.27 6.42 4.65
N LEU A 113 -0.44 7.33 3.98
CA LEU A 113 -1.63 7.03 3.19
C LEU A 113 -1.32 6.08 2.02
N SER A 114 -0.24 6.35 1.28
CA SER A 114 0.23 5.48 0.20
C SER A 114 0.61 4.10 0.73
N LEU A 115 1.29 4.04 1.89
CA LEU A 115 1.66 2.78 2.53
C LEU A 115 0.42 1.96 2.90
N GLY A 116 -0.52 2.58 3.62
CA GLY A 116 -1.76 1.91 4.05
C GLY A 116 -2.56 1.38 2.87
N THR A 117 -2.70 2.20 1.82
CA THR A 117 -3.34 1.81 0.56
C THR A 117 -2.65 0.59 -0.05
N PHE A 118 -1.32 0.62 -0.17
CA PHE A 118 -0.55 -0.50 -0.72
C PHE A 118 -0.75 -1.78 0.08
N ILE A 119 -0.51 -1.75 1.40
CA ILE A 119 -0.59 -2.94 2.27
C ILE A 119 -2.01 -3.51 2.21
N TYR A 120 -3.02 -2.67 2.40
CA TYR A 120 -4.40 -3.12 2.45
C TYR A 120 -4.85 -3.68 1.08
N GLN A 121 -4.64 -2.96 -0.02
CA GLN A 121 -5.14 -3.38 -1.33
C GLN A 121 -4.39 -4.56 -1.93
N ASN A 122 -3.07 -4.63 -1.71
CA ASN A 122 -2.22 -5.63 -2.35
C ASN A 122 -1.93 -6.83 -1.44
N LEU A 123 -1.67 -6.62 -0.15
CA LEU A 123 -1.24 -7.71 0.74
C LEU A 123 -2.40 -8.35 1.50
N VAL A 124 -3.39 -7.55 1.94
CA VAL A 124 -4.43 -8.03 2.87
C VAL A 124 -5.77 -8.32 2.19
N ASN A 125 -6.30 -7.38 1.41
CA ASN A 125 -7.61 -7.54 0.77
C ASN A 125 -7.60 -8.68 -0.26
N ASN A 126 -6.45 -8.89 -0.91
CA ASN A 126 -6.25 -10.06 -1.77
C ASN A 126 -6.19 -11.39 -1.01
N GLY A 127 -6.02 -11.37 0.32
CA GLY A 127 -6.00 -12.52 1.23
C GLY A 127 -7.37 -12.88 1.85
N LYS A 128 -8.35 -11.95 1.86
CA LYS A 128 -9.61 -12.08 2.62
C LYS A 128 -10.86 -12.42 1.79
N HIS A 129 -10.77 -12.48 0.45
CA HIS A 129 -11.90 -12.88 -0.41
C HIS A 129 -12.09 -14.41 -0.48
N GLU A 130 -12.18 -15.08 0.67
CA GLU A 130 -12.34 -16.54 0.76
C GLU A 130 -13.74 -17.06 0.35
N ASN A 131 -14.73 -16.21 0.03
CA ASN A 131 -16.13 -16.66 -0.14
C ASN A 131 -16.86 -16.20 -1.41
N SER A 132 -16.15 -15.94 -2.52
CA SER A 132 -16.83 -15.88 -3.82
C SER A 132 -16.12 -16.76 -4.83
N LEU A 133 -16.64 -17.98 -4.98
CA LEU A 133 -16.29 -18.96 -6.01
C LEU A 133 -16.21 -18.34 -7.42
N PHE A 134 -16.93 -17.24 -7.65
CA PHE A 134 -16.95 -16.50 -8.91
C PHE A 134 -15.68 -15.66 -9.17
N LEU A 135 -15.03 -15.11 -8.13
CA LEU A 135 -13.76 -14.38 -8.27
C LEU A 135 -12.54 -15.30 -8.34
N PHE A 136 -12.61 -16.47 -7.70
CA PHE A 136 -11.60 -17.52 -7.78
C PHE A 136 -11.41 -18.02 -9.23
N LEU A 137 -12.50 -18.14 -9.98
CA LEU A 137 -12.49 -18.70 -11.33
C LEU A 137 -12.09 -17.71 -12.44
N LEU A 138 -12.10 -16.39 -12.18
CA LEU A 138 -11.92 -15.42 -13.28
C LEU A 138 -10.59 -14.67 -13.34
N ASN A 139 -9.83 -14.37 -12.26
CA ASN A 139 -8.53 -13.69 -12.49
C ASN A 139 -7.50 -13.53 -11.35
N LYS A 140 -7.41 -14.35 -10.29
CA LYS A 140 -6.43 -14.07 -9.22
C LYS A 140 -5.91 -15.28 -8.41
N PHE A 141 -5.50 -16.38 -9.07
CA PHE A 141 -4.91 -17.51 -8.34
C PHE A 141 -3.60 -17.19 -7.60
N ASN A 142 -2.79 -16.22 -8.08
CA ASN A 142 -1.46 -15.94 -7.50
C ASN A 142 -1.44 -14.91 -6.35
N LEU A 143 -2.55 -14.23 -6.04
CA LEU A 143 -2.56 -13.09 -5.11
C LEU A 143 -2.99 -13.45 -3.68
N LEU A 144 -3.77 -14.52 -3.49
CA LEU A 144 -4.15 -15.05 -2.17
C LEU A 144 -2.95 -15.78 -1.49
N GLU A 145 -2.02 -16.32 -2.30
CA GLU A 145 -0.85 -17.06 -1.81
C GLU A 145 0.23 -16.17 -1.18
N PHE A 146 0.30 -14.88 -1.50
CA PHE A 146 1.41 -14.06 -1.01
C PHE A 146 1.39 -13.94 0.52
N TYR A 147 0.27 -13.48 1.11
CA TYR A 147 0.17 -13.34 2.56
C TYR A 147 0.28 -14.69 3.28
N ILE A 148 -0.32 -15.75 2.71
CA ILE A 148 -0.27 -17.14 3.23
C ILE A 148 1.10 -17.80 3.00
N GLY A 149 1.93 -17.25 2.12
CA GLY A 149 3.28 -17.73 1.85
C GLY A 149 4.35 -17.00 2.65
N LEU A 150 4.02 -15.88 3.32
CA LEU A 150 4.94 -15.19 4.21
C LEU A 150 5.17 -15.99 5.50
N SER A 151 6.37 -15.87 6.06
CA SER A 151 6.65 -16.30 7.43
C SER A 151 5.74 -15.60 8.46
N ASP A 152 5.53 -16.25 9.61
CA ASP A 152 4.70 -15.68 10.69
C ASP A 152 5.28 -14.35 11.23
N ASP A 153 6.60 -14.19 11.18
CA ASP A 153 7.27 -12.94 11.57
C ASP A 153 6.85 -11.77 10.67
N TRP A 154 6.92 -11.95 9.34
CA TRP A 154 6.50 -10.90 8.39
C TRP A 154 5.02 -10.58 8.47
N ARG A 155 4.17 -11.59 8.69
CA ARG A 155 2.74 -11.36 8.92
C ARG A 155 2.51 -10.54 10.18
N SER A 156 3.21 -10.87 11.27
CA SER A 156 3.10 -10.11 12.52
C SER A 156 3.54 -8.65 12.34
N GLN A 157 4.62 -8.39 11.58
CA GLN A 157 5.06 -7.03 11.28
C GLN A 157 4.06 -6.27 10.40
N ILE A 158 3.42 -6.93 9.42
CA ILE A 158 2.35 -6.33 8.61
C ILE A 158 1.13 -6.01 9.49
N ASP A 159 0.70 -6.93 10.34
CA ASP A 159 -0.43 -6.74 11.24
C ASP A 159 -0.16 -5.59 12.23
N GLU A 160 1.04 -5.51 12.81
CA GLU A 160 1.47 -4.38 13.64
C GLU A 160 1.43 -3.06 12.88
N CYS A 161 1.94 -3.04 11.64
CA CYS A 161 1.88 -1.86 10.78
C CYS A 161 0.43 -1.41 10.55
N LEU A 162 -0.49 -2.35 10.28
CA LEU A 162 -1.90 -2.04 10.10
C LEU A 162 -2.54 -1.52 11.38
N GLN A 163 -2.22 -2.08 12.55
CA GLN A 163 -2.70 -1.53 13.84
C GLN A 163 -2.30 -0.07 14.00
N ILE A 164 -1.04 0.26 13.72
CA ILE A 164 -0.54 1.64 13.82
C ILE A 164 -1.29 2.56 12.87
N LEU A 165 -1.51 2.15 11.63
CA LEU A 165 -2.24 2.95 10.63
C LEU A 165 -3.74 3.09 10.93
N LEU A 166 -4.36 2.11 11.58
CA LEU A 166 -5.78 2.15 11.99
C LEU A 166 -6.05 3.19 13.07
N VAL A 167 -5.06 3.45 13.93
CA VAL A 167 -5.13 4.47 14.98
C VAL A 167 -4.36 5.74 14.60
N ASP A 168 -4.02 5.91 13.31
CA ASP A 168 -3.31 7.09 12.83
C ASP A 168 -4.05 8.37 13.21
N ARG A 169 -3.31 9.46 13.38
CA ARG A 169 -3.86 10.78 13.70
C ARG A 169 -4.73 11.31 12.56
N ASP A 170 -4.34 11.00 11.33
CA ASP A 170 -5.02 11.45 10.13
C ASP A 170 -6.19 10.53 9.74
N ARG A 171 -7.34 11.12 9.43
CA ARG A 171 -8.57 10.37 9.10
C ARG A 171 -8.43 9.58 7.81
N ASP A 172 -7.77 10.12 6.80
CA ASP A 172 -7.67 9.50 5.48
C ASP A 172 -6.71 8.30 5.54
N VAL A 173 -5.65 8.41 6.34
CA VAL A 173 -4.75 7.28 6.63
C VAL A 173 -5.51 6.14 7.31
N ARG A 174 -6.31 6.43 8.34
CA ARG A 174 -7.17 5.41 8.97
C ARG A 174 -8.14 4.80 7.97
N ALA A 175 -8.77 5.60 7.11
CA ALA A 175 -9.72 5.12 6.11
C ALA A 175 -9.07 4.21 5.06
N SER A 176 -7.79 4.42 4.73
CA SER A 176 -7.06 3.60 3.75
C SER A 176 -6.89 2.14 4.16
N VAL A 177 -6.93 1.85 5.46
CA VAL A 177 -6.81 0.49 6.04
C VAL A 177 -8.11 0.03 6.71
N GLY A 178 -8.91 0.96 7.22
CA GLY A 178 -10.00 0.71 8.17
C GLY A 178 -11.40 0.51 7.59
N GLY A 179 -11.59 0.61 6.27
CA GLY A 179 -12.91 0.35 5.67
C GLY A 179 -13.44 -1.08 5.88
N VAL A 180 -12.55 -2.07 6.08
CA VAL A 180 -12.91 -3.50 6.24
C VAL A 180 -11.89 -4.31 7.08
N TYR A 181 -10.77 -3.74 7.53
CA TYR A 181 -9.77 -4.52 8.29
C TYR A 181 -10.23 -4.75 9.74
N GLN A 182 -10.69 -5.97 10.02
CA GLN A 182 -10.77 -6.51 11.38
C GLN A 182 -9.45 -7.26 11.69
N PRO A 183 -8.75 -6.91 12.79
CA PRO A 183 -7.57 -7.63 13.25
C PRO A 183 -7.91 -9.07 13.65
N ARG A 184 -7.00 -10.03 13.43
CA ARG A 184 -7.12 -11.35 14.05
C ARG A 184 -6.86 -11.21 15.55
N GLY A 185 -7.90 -11.39 16.38
CA GLY A 185 -7.76 -11.56 17.82
C GLY A 185 -8.23 -10.39 18.70
N THR A 186 -8.68 -9.27 18.15
CA THR A 186 -9.38 -8.24 18.94
C THR A 186 -10.89 -8.44 18.78
N SER A 187 -11.52 -9.05 19.78
CA SER A 187 -12.92 -8.76 20.09
C SER A 187 -13.01 -7.31 20.55
N LEU A 188 -13.01 -6.38 19.59
CA LEU A 188 -13.43 -5.01 19.84
C LEU A 188 -14.95 -5.07 19.95
N SER A 189 -15.42 -5.00 21.20
CA SER A 189 -16.80 -4.74 21.56
C SER A 189 -17.32 -3.60 20.69
N SER A 190 -18.33 -3.91 19.91
CA SER A 190 -19.18 -2.97 19.20
C SER A 190 -19.98 -2.16 20.23
N GLU A 191 -19.34 -1.23 20.91
CA GLU A 191 -20.00 -0.20 21.72
C GLU A 191 -19.30 1.12 21.45
N ASN A 192 -20.11 2.16 21.25
CA ASN A 192 -19.75 3.56 20.94
C ASN A 192 -19.64 3.94 19.46
N LEU A 193 -20.62 3.52 18.66
CA LEU A 193 -21.06 4.27 17.47
C LEU A 193 -22.55 4.64 17.51
N ASN A 194 -23.12 4.81 18.70
CA ASN A 194 -24.44 5.41 18.90
C ASN A 194 -24.43 6.21 20.20
N ASP A 195 -24.03 7.48 20.13
CA ASP A 195 -24.54 8.51 21.02
C ASP A 195 -24.24 9.86 20.36
N ASP A 196 -25.26 10.37 19.66
CA ASP A 196 -25.57 11.80 19.49
C ASP A 196 -26.50 12.00 18.29
N SER A 197 -27.78 11.60 18.43
CA SER A 197 -28.91 12.33 17.84
C SER A 197 -30.25 11.68 18.18
N ASP A 198 -30.82 12.05 19.32
CA ASP A 198 -32.26 12.26 19.53
C ASP A 198 -32.39 12.80 20.96
N SER A 199 -32.85 14.02 21.24
CA SER A 199 -34.11 14.58 20.80
C SER A 199 -34.25 15.97 21.43
N SER A 200 -34.63 16.97 20.64
CA SER A 200 -35.33 18.17 21.13
C SER A 200 -35.95 18.90 19.94
N ILE A 201 -36.92 18.24 19.30
CA ILE A 201 -37.96 18.95 18.55
C ILE A 201 -38.90 19.53 19.61
N GLN A 202 -38.64 20.76 20.03
CA GLN A 202 -39.59 21.56 20.78
C GLN A 202 -40.69 22.06 19.83
N ASN A 203 -41.92 21.77 20.27
CA ASN A 203 -43.18 22.25 19.74
C ASN A 203 -43.19 23.77 19.57
N ASN A 204 -43.48 24.26 18.36
CA ASN A 204 -43.97 25.62 18.16
C ASN A 204 -45.44 25.56 17.72
N THR A 205 -46.30 25.93 18.67
CA THR A 205 -47.69 26.32 18.52
C THR A 205 -47.79 27.54 17.60
N ILE A 206 -48.50 27.42 16.47
CA ILE A 206 -49.20 28.55 15.85
C ILE A 206 -50.62 28.09 15.51
N THR A 207 -51.54 28.49 16.37
CA THR A 207 -52.98 28.54 16.12
C THR A 207 -53.28 29.75 15.21
N LEU A 208 -53.82 29.51 14.01
CA LEU A 208 -54.59 30.50 13.26
C LEU A 208 -55.90 29.83 12.86
N GLY A 209 -56.99 30.42 13.33
CA GLY A 209 -58.34 29.89 13.23
C GLY A 209 -58.96 30.02 11.84
N ASP A 210 -59.99 29.20 11.67
CA ASP A 210 -60.94 29.21 10.56
C ASP A 210 -61.67 30.55 10.43
N GLU A 211 -61.93 30.97 9.19
CA GLU A 211 -63.26 31.45 8.79
C GLU A 211 -63.37 31.48 7.26
N GLN A 212 -64.13 30.52 6.73
CA GLN A 212 -64.74 30.58 5.40
C GLN A 212 -66.01 31.45 5.48
N GLN A 213 -66.12 32.45 4.61
CA GLN A 213 -67.39 33.02 4.16
C GLN A 213 -67.53 32.75 2.66
N ASN A 214 -68.41 31.82 2.31
CA ASN A 214 -69.39 31.92 1.22
C ASN A 214 -70.31 30.70 1.24
#